data_AF-A0A0D3KLZ8-F1
#
_entry.id   AF-A0A0D3KLZ8-F1
#
_cell.length_a   1.000
_cell.length_b   1.000
_cell.length_c   1.000
_cell.angle_alpha   90.00
_cell.angle_beta   90.00
_cell.angle_gamma   90.00
#
_symmetry.space_group_name_H-M   'P 1'
#
loop_
_entity.id
_entity.type
_entity.pdbx_description
1 polymer ?
#
loop_
_entity_poly.entity_id
_entity_poly.type
_entity_poly.pdbx_seq_one_letter_code
_entity_poly.pdbx_strand_id
1 'polypeptide(L)' 'MWSDPSDSDAIMRSGVHSSFRGECMRASEAIPEFGPDITGEFCTRNNISLVIRSHQFVKEGIA' A
#
# COMPACT_ATOMS: atom_id res chain seq x y z
N MET A 1 3.36 -9.87 -4.69
CA MET A 1 2.48 -9.17 -5.65
C MET A 1 1.15 -8.81 -4.99
N TRP A 2 1.12 -8.45 -3.70
CA TRP A 2 -0.14 -8.37 -2.94
C TRP A 2 -0.20 -7.20 -1.93
N SER A 3 0.90 -6.50 -1.65
CA SER A 3 0.91 -5.39 -0.68
C SER A 3 0.03 -4.23 -1.14
N ASP A 4 -0.68 -3.60 -0.21
CA ASP A 4 -1.63 -2.50 -0.45
C ASP A 4 -1.22 -1.21 0.27
N PRO A 5 -1.71 -0.03 -0.18
CA PRO A 5 -1.70 1.17 0.65
C PRO A 5 -2.55 0.99 1.92
N SER A 6 -2.18 1.66 3.00
CA SER A 6 -2.75 1.48 4.36
C SER A 6 -4.17 2.02 4.59
N ASP A 7 -4.81 2.61 3.55
CA ASP A 7 -6.20 3.08 3.51
C ASP A 7 -6.56 3.62 2.10
N SER A 8 -7.66 4.37 1.96
CA SER A 8 -7.95 5.26 0.81
C SER A 8 -6.81 6.26 0.56
N ASP A 9 -6.49 6.51 -0.72
CA ASP A 9 -5.43 7.43 -1.19
C ASP A 9 -5.55 8.86 -0.60
N ALA A 10 -6.72 9.25 -0.06
CA ALA A 10 -6.93 10.54 0.58
C ALA A 10 -6.38 10.63 2.02
N ILE A 11 -6.37 9.53 2.79
CA ILE A 11 -5.96 9.52 4.21
C ILE A 11 -5.23 8.21 4.53
N MET A 12 -3.95 8.14 4.18
CA MET A 12 -3.13 6.97 4.48
C MET A 12 -2.36 7.11 5.80
N ARG A 13 -2.32 6.05 6.61
CA ARG A 13 -1.52 5.99 7.84
C ARG A 13 -0.04 5.85 7.50
N SER A 14 0.84 6.55 8.24
CA SER A 14 2.30 6.50 8.05
C SER A 14 2.90 5.20 8.56
N GLY A 15 3.85 4.67 7.81
CA GLY A 15 4.61 3.47 8.14
C GLY A 15 4.08 2.21 7.47
N VAL A 16 4.45 1.05 8.02
CA VAL A 16 4.04 -0.28 7.54
C VAL A 16 3.12 -0.91 8.57
N HIS A 17 1.98 -1.44 8.11
CA HIS A 17 0.95 -2.00 8.97
C HIS A 17 0.58 -3.42 8.55
N SER A 18 0.02 -4.19 9.47
CA SER A 18 -0.62 -5.47 9.15
C SER A 18 -1.93 -5.21 8.42
N SER A 19 -2.11 -5.83 7.25
CA SER A 19 -3.39 -5.79 6.54
C SER A 19 -4.35 -6.89 7.01
N PHE A 20 -5.62 -6.75 6.67
CA PHE A 20 -6.60 -7.84 6.78
C PHE A 20 -6.46 -8.88 5.66
N ARG A 21 -5.62 -8.62 4.64
CA ARG A 21 -5.36 -9.58 3.57
C ARG A 21 -4.40 -10.65 4.05
N GLY A 22 -4.83 -11.90 3.90
CA GLY A 22 -4.07 -13.04 4.40
C GLY A 22 -4.30 -13.33 5.88
N GLU A 23 -5.47 -12.97 6.44
CA GLU A 23 -5.89 -13.30 7.82
C GLU A 23 -5.75 -14.80 8.19
N CYS A 24 -5.65 -15.70 7.21
CA CYS A 24 -5.41 -17.14 7.43
C CYS A 24 -3.92 -17.55 7.37
N MET A 25 -2.98 -16.61 7.19
CA MET A 25 -1.54 -16.86 7.07
C MET A 25 -0.79 -16.51 8.36
N ARG A 26 0.39 -17.09 8.59
CA ARG A 26 1.21 -16.75 9.77
C ARG A 26 1.61 -15.28 9.71
N ALA A 27 1.88 -14.64 10.86
CA ALA A 27 2.25 -13.21 10.90
C ALA A 27 3.45 -12.84 10.00
N SER A 28 4.38 -13.78 9.75
CA SER A 28 5.50 -13.62 8.82
C SER A 28 5.12 -13.67 7.32
N GLU A 29 3.91 -14.12 7.02
CA GLU A 29 3.34 -14.29 5.68
C GLU A 29 2.19 -13.30 5.42
N ALA A 30 1.82 -12.51 6.44
CA ALA A 30 0.82 -11.47 6.31
C ALA A 30 1.28 -10.44 5.27
N ILE A 31 0.34 -10.03 4.42
CA ILE A 31 0.61 -9.07 3.37
C ILE A 31 0.60 -7.68 4.02
N PRO A 32 1.69 -6.89 3.93
CA PRO A 32 1.74 -5.60 4.60
C PRO A 32 0.99 -4.52 3.84
N GLU A 33 0.43 -3.60 4.60
CA GLU A 33 -0.06 -2.31 4.15
C GLU A 33 1.03 -1.25 4.32
N PHE A 34 1.13 -0.26 3.43
CA PHE A 34 2.16 0.79 3.50
C PHE A 34 1.60 2.20 3.33
N GLY A 35 2.22 3.14 4.03
CA GLY A 35 1.88 4.55 4.02
C GLY A 35 2.47 5.36 2.86
N PRO A 36 2.10 6.66 2.77
CA PRO A 36 2.56 7.55 1.73
C PRO A 36 4.02 7.95 1.92
N ASP A 37 4.50 7.92 3.17
CA ASP A 37 5.91 8.09 3.56
C ASP A 37 6.79 6.99 2.96
N ILE A 38 6.36 5.73 3.03
CA ILE A 38 7.06 4.60 2.42
C ILE A 38 7.11 4.75 0.90
N THR A 39 6.00 5.19 0.30
CA THR A 39 5.92 5.44 -1.15
C THR A 39 6.85 6.58 -1.57
N GLY A 40 6.88 7.68 -0.82
CA GLY A 40 7.75 8.83 -1.08
C GLY A 40 9.23 8.50 -0.97
N GLU A 41 9.62 7.75 0.06
CA GLU A 41 11.00 7.28 0.21
C GLU A 41 11.39 6.33 -0.93
N PHE A 42 10.50 5.41 -1.31
CA PHE A 42 10.71 4.50 -2.44
C PHE A 42 10.91 5.26 -3.75
N CYS A 43 10.05 6.24 -4.04
CA CYS A 43 10.16 7.09 -5.22
C CYS A 43 11.50 7.84 -5.27
N THR A 44 11.89 8.45 -4.14
CA THR A 44 13.16 9.17 -4.00
C THR A 44 14.36 8.26 -4.23
N ARG A 45 14.37 7.08 -3.60
CA ARG A 45 15.47 6.12 -3.69
C ARG A 45 15.67 5.55 -5.10
N ASN A 46 14.58 5.37 -5.84
CA ASN A 46 14.60 4.75 -7.17
C ASN A 46 14.54 5.77 -8.31
N ASN A 47 14.55 7.08 -8.00
CA ASN A 47 14.44 8.15 -8.97
C ASN A 47 13.21 8.01 -9.91
N ILE A 48 12.07 7.68 -9.32
CA ILE A 48 10.77 7.63 -10.00
C ILE A 48 9.84 8.67 -9.40
N SER A 49 8.92 9.19 -10.21
CA SER A 49 8.01 10.27 -9.79
C SER A 49 6.65 9.77 -9.30
N LEU A 50 6.24 8.56 -9.68
CA LEU A 50 4.90 8.07 -9.45
C LEU A 50 4.84 6.54 -9.42
N VAL A 51 4.01 6.00 -8.54
CA VAL A 51 3.61 4.59 -8.53
C VAL A 51 2.12 4.52 -8.86
N ILE A 52 1.76 3.84 -9.94
CA ILE A 52 0.36 3.56 -10.32
C ILE A 52 0.07 2.07 -10.08
N ARG A 53 -1.09 1.75 -9.52
CA ARG A 53 -1.52 0.38 -9.17
C ARG A 53 -3.02 0.19 -9.40
N SER A 54 -3.49 -1.06 -9.42
CA SER A 54 -4.90 -1.40 -9.74
C SER A 54 -5.55 -2.42 -8.78
N HIS A 55 -4.91 -2.76 -7.67
CA HIS A 55 -5.32 -3.91 -6.83
C HIS A 55 -6.60 -3.69 -6.01
N GLN A 56 -6.96 -2.46 -5.70
CA GLN A 56 -8.13 -2.11 -4.90
C GLN A 56 -9.24 -1.56 -5.80
N PHE A 57 -10.49 -1.98 -5.53
CA PHE A 57 -11.65 -1.43 -6.22
C PHE A 57 -11.91 -0.01 -5.76
N VAL A 58 -12.03 0.92 -6.72
CA VAL A 58 -12.46 2.30 -6.52
C VAL A 58 -13.70 2.52 -7.38
N LYS A 59 -14.77 3.05 -6.80
CA LYS A 59 -16.07 3.18 -7.49
C LYS A 59 -15.99 4.10 -8.71
N GLU A 60 -15.16 5.14 -8.63
CA GLU A 60 -14.89 6.11 -9.69
C GLU A 60 -13.81 5.64 -10.68
N GLY A 61 -13.19 4.48 -10.43
CA GLY A 61 -12.15 3.87 -11.25
C GLY A 61 -10.73 4.39 -11.01
N ILE A 62 -10.58 5.58 -10.40
CA ILE A 62 -9.31 6.19 -9.98
C ILE A 62 -9.54 6.85 -8.62
N ALA A 63 -8.60 6.68 -7.68
CA ALA A 63 -8.53 7.40 -6.41
C ALA A 63 -7.34 8.37 -6.42
#